data_AF-A0A2V5Z5I0-F1
#
_entry.id   AF-A0A2V5Z5I0-F1
#
_cell.length_a   1.000
_cell.length_b   1.000
_cell.length_c   1.000
_cell.angle_alpha   90.00
_cell.angle_beta   90.00
_cell.angle_gamma   90.00
#
_symmetry.space_group_name_H-M   'P 1'
#
loop_
_entity.id
_entity.type
_entity.pdbx_description
1 polymer ?
#
loop_
_entity_poly.entity_id
_entity_poly.type
_entity_poly.pdbx_seq_one_letter_code
_entity_poly.pdbx_strand_id
1 'polypeptide(L)' 'MKLRALSLCVFACTACAFDIDDFLDRLDTALTISAFQDNLRARLSGTLDLEIYHFEQPAPGLIDSSIDTLFNPRL' A
#
# COMPACT_ATOMS: atom_id res chain seq x y z
N MET A 1 4.75 -1.43 -32.93
CA MET A 1 3.91 -2.42 -32.21
C MET A 1 4.74 -3.46 -31.47
N LYS A 2 5.76 -4.10 -32.08
CA LYS A 2 6.60 -5.12 -31.43
C LYS A 2 7.32 -4.65 -30.15
N LEU A 3 7.84 -3.41 -30.13
CA LEU A 3 8.57 -2.86 -28.98
C LEU A 3 7.69 -2.63 -27.74
N ARG A 4 6.44 -2.19 -27.95
CA ARG A 4 5.47 -2.01 -26.84
C ARG A 4 5.02 -3.33 -26.26
N ALA A 5 4.79 -4.34 -27.11
CA ALA A 5 4.48 -5.69 -26.65
C ALA A 5 5.65 -6.30 -25.84
N LEU A 6 6.89 -6.08 -26.28
CA LEU A 6 8.08 -6.55 -25.60
C LEU A 6 8.27 -5.85 -24.24
N SER A 7 8.03 -4.53 -24.17
CA SER A 7 8.01 -3.77 -22.91
C SER A 7 6.92 -4.25 -21.95
N LEU A 8 5.73 -4.57 -22.45
CA LEU A 8 4.62 -5.08 -21.62
C LEU A 8 4.94 -6.48 -21.08
N CYS A 9 5.54 -7.35 -21.90
CA CYS A 9 6.00 -8.67 -21.47
C CYS A 9 7.08 -8.57 -20.39
N VAL A 10 8.07 -7.69 -20.55
CA VAL A 10 9.13 -7.50 -19.55
C VAL A 10 8.53 -6.98 -18.23
N PHE A 11 7.60 -6.02 -18.28
CA PHE A 11 6.92 -5.51 -17.09
C PHE A 11 6.09 -6.58 -16.37
N ALA A 12 5.35 -7.39 -17.13
CA ALA A 12 4.60 -8.53 -16.58
C ALA A 12 5.54 -9.58 -15.95
N CYS A 13 6.65 -9.91 -16.60
CA CYS A 13 7.64 -10.83 -16.04
C CYS A 13 8.31 -10.27 -14.78
N THR A 14 8.57 -8.96 -14.69
CA THR A 14 9.12 -8.36 -13.46
C THR A 14 8.12 -8.34 -12.33
N ALA A 15 6.82 -8.17 -12.60
CA ALA A 15 5.78 -8.30 -11.57
C ALA A 15 5.73 -9.71 -10.98
N CYS A 16 5.94 -10.75 -11.81
CA CYS A 16 6.06 -12.13 -11.34
C CYS A 16 7.38 -12.45 -10.63
N ALA A 17 8.41 -11.60 -10.78
CA ALA A 17 9.72 -11.78 -10.14
C ALA A 17 9.81 -11.12 -8.76
N PHE A 18 8.77 -10.39 -8.36
CA PHE A 18 8.63 -9.92 -6.99
C PHE A 18 8.04 -11.03 -6.13
N ASP A 19 8.72 -11.38 -5.04
CA ASP A 19 8.26 -12.33 -4.00
C ASP A 19 7.10 -11.75 -3.16
N ILE A 20 6.18 -11.00 -3.79
CA ILE A 20 5.00 -10.42 -3.13
C ILE A 20 4.09 -11.54 -2.63
N ASP A 21 3.96 -12.63 -3.39
CA ASP A 21 3.16 -13.79 -2.97
C ASP A 21 3.73 -14.40 -1.67
N ASP A 22 5.05 -14.68 -1.62
CA ASP A 22 5.75 -15.16 -0.43
C ASP A 22 5.62 -14.18 0.77
N PHE A 23 5.66 -12.88 0.50
CA PHE A 23 5.45 -11.85 1.53
C PHE A 23 4.02 -11.88 2.10
N LEU A 24 3.01 -11.96 1.23
CA LEU A 24 1.60 -12.00 1.62
C LEU A 24 1.25 -13.29 2.38
N ASP A 25 1.83 -14.43 1.97
CA ASP A 25 1.67 -15.72 2.66
C ASP A 25 2.28 -15.69 4.07
N ARG A 26 3.46 -15.07 4.22
CA ARG A 26 4.09 -14.86 5.54
C ARG A 26 3.25 -13.93 6.41
N LEU A 27 2.69 -12.87 5.83
CA LEU A 27 1.80 -11.95 6.54
C LEU A 27 0.53 -12.66 7.01
N ASP A 28 -0.11 -13.46 6.17
CA ASP A 28 -1.32 -14.23 6.56
C ASP A 28 -1.02 -15.19 7.71
N THR A 29 0.12 -15.88 7.65
CA THR A 29 0.59 -16.76 8.71
C THR A 29 0.82 -15.99 10.01
N ALA A 30 1.46 -14.81 9.95
CA ALA A 30 1.72 -13.98 11.12
C ALA A 30 0.42 -13.40 11.75
N LEU A 31 -0.62 -13.20 10.95
CA LEU A 31 -1.92 -12.71 11.38
C LEU A 31 -2.88 -13.83 11.83
N THR A 32 -2.44 -15.09 11.77
CA THR A 32 -3.24 -16.25 12.15
C THR A 32 -2.64 -16.96 13.35
N ILE A 33 -3.47 -17.21 14.36
CA ILE A 33 -3.12 -17.98 15.55
C ILE A 33 -4.01 -19.21 15.59
N SER A 34 -3.42 -20.41 15.75
CA SER A 34 -4.18 -21.64 15.97
C SER A 34 -3.74 -22.36 17.26
N ALA A 35 -4.68 -23.09 17.86
CA ALA A 35 -4.46 -23.86 19.09
C ALA A 35 -5.21 -25.20 19.01
N PHE A 36 -4.84 -26.13 19.91
CA PHE A 36 -5.47 -27.45 20.03
C PHE A 36 -5.53 -28.22 18.70
N GLN A 37 -4.40 -28.35 17.98
CA GLN A 37 -4.36 -29.06 16.69
C GLN A 37 -5.37 -28.47 15.68
N ASP A 38 -5.34 -27.14 15.52
CA ASP A 38 -6.23 -26.36 14.65
C ASP A 38 -7.74 -26.39 14.99
N ASN A 39 -8.14 -26.94 16.14
CA ASN A 39 -9.54 -26.88 16.57
C ASN A 39 -10.00 -25.47 16.98
N LEU A 40 -9.06 -24.58 17.29
CA LEU A 40 -9.34 -23.16 17.53
C LEU A 40 -8.43 -22.31 16.65
N ARG A 41 -9.02 -21.36 15.92
CA ARG A 41 -8.29 -20.44 15.03
C ARG A 41 -8.82 -19.01 15.19
N ALA A 42 -7.90 -18.07 15.35
CA ALA A 42 -8.16 -16.64 15.29
C ALA A 42 -7.35 -16.04 14.15
N ARG A 43 -7.97 -15.19 13.33
CA ARG A 43 -7.32 -14.49 12.22
C ARG A 43 -7.63 -13.00 12.32
N LEU A 44 -6.59 -12.18 12.25
CA LEU A 44 -6.74 -10.73 12.15
C LEU A 44 -6.78 -10.34 10.67
N SER A 45 -7.85 -9.68 10.25
CA SER A 45 -8.04 -9.23 8.86
C SER A 45 -8.52 -7.78 8.81
N GLY A 46 -8.29 -7.14 7.67
CA GLY A 46 -8.66 -5.75 7.42
C GLY A 46 -8.23 -5.30 6.02
N THR A 47 -8.49 -4.04 5.70
CA THR A 47 -8.07 -3.40 4.45
C THR A 47 -6.93 -2.43 4.72
N LEU A 48 -5.87 -2.48 3.92
CA LEU A 48 -4.78 -1.51 3.95
C LEU A 48 -4.98 -0.53 2.79
N ASP A 49 -5.03 0.77 3.10
CA ASP A 49 -5.07 1.83 2.10
C ASP A 49 -3.69 2.51 2.00
N LEU A 50 -3.17 2.64 0.78
CA LEU A 50 -1.84 3.16 0.51
C LEU A 50 -1.94 4.33 -0.48
N GLU A 51 -1.71 5.53 0.01
CA GLU A 51 -1.73 6.75 -0.79
C GLU A 51 -0.31 7.31 -0.96
N ILE A 52 0.10 7.55 -2.20
CA ILE A 52 1.39 8.18 -2.52
C ILE A 52 1.11 9.60 -3.03
N TYR A 53 1.71 10.58 -2.37
CA TYR A 53 1.61 11.99 -2.77
C TYR A 53 2.90 12.44 -3.44
N HIS A 54 2.80 12.91 -4.69
CA HIS A 54 3.90 13.57 -5.39
C HIS A 54 3.57 15.05 -5.55
N PHE A 55 4.27 15.92 -4.81
CA PHE A 55 4.05 17.37 -4.84
C PHE A 55 4.97 18.01 -5.89
N GLU A 56 4.40 18.50 -6.99
CA GLU A 56 5.13 19.16 -8.09
C GLU A 56 5.44 20.65 -7.83
N GLN A 57 4.82 21.24 -6.82
CA GLN A 57 4.98 22.64 -6.42
C GLN A 57 5.88 22.73 -5.19
N PRO A 58 6.52 23.89 -4.89
CA PRO A 58 7.26 24.05 -3.64
C PRO A 58 6.38 23.56 -2.48
N ALA A 59 6.98 22.85 -1.52
CA ALA A 59 6.28 22.29 -0.37
C ALA A 59 5.33 23.37 0.19
N PRO A 60 4.04 23.07 0.41
CA PRO A 60 3.05 24.07 0.77
C PRO A 60 3.59 24.90 1.93
N GLY A 61 3.77 26.20 1.66
CA GLY A 61 4.39 27.11 2.60
C GLY A 61 3.62 27.07 3.92
N LEU A 62 4.35 27.08 5.03
CA LEU A 62 3.75 27.25 6.35
C LEU A 62 3.09 28.64 6.39
N ILE A 63 1.79 28.68 6.64
CA ILE A 63 1.08 29.94 6.91
C ILE A 63 1.35 30.28 8.38
N ASP A 64 2.23 31.24 8.63
CA ASP A 64 2.39 31.84 9.96
C ASP A 64 1.19 32.76 10.22
N SER A 65 0.39 32.43 11.24
CA SER A 65 -0.84 33.11 11.59
C SER A 65 -0.95 33.20 13.10
N SER A 66 -1.26 34.39 13.60
CA SER A 66 -1.60 34.62 15.01
C SER A 66 -3.02 34.16 15.39
N ILE A 67 -3.74 33.55 14.44
CA ILE A 67 -5.13 33.13 14.57
C ILE A 67 -5.18 31.61 14.63
N ASP A 68 -5.79 31.07 15.68
CA ASP A 68 -5.87 29.62 15.96
C ASP A 68 -6.88 28.86 15.06
N THR A 69 -7.54 29.54 14.13
CA THR A 69 -8.59 28.94 13.29
C THR A 69 -8.25 29.08 11.80
N LEU A 70 -7.99 27.94 11.15
CA LEU A 70 -7.79 27.86 9.71
C LEU A 70 -9.01 27.18 9.07
N PHE A 71 -9.80 27.96 8.32
CA PHE A 71 -10.90 27.41 7.52
C PHE A 71 -10.38 27.01 6.14
N ASN A 72 -10.23 25.70 5.90
CA ASN A 72 -9.78 25.14 4.63
C ASN A 72 -10.81 24.15 4.06
N PRO A 73 -11.90 24.63 3.43
CA PRO A 73 -12.91 23.76 2.85
C PRO A 73 -12.32 23.00 1.66
N ARG A 74 -12.34 21.68 1.73
CA ARG A 74 -12.04 20.81 0.59
C ARG A 74 -13.35 20.53 -0.16
N LEU A 75 -13.30 20.48 -1.49
CA LEU A 75 -14.39 19.99 -2.34
C LEU A 75 -14.49 18.47 -2.27
#